data_AF-A0A842VR89-F1
#
_entry.id   AF-A0A842VR89-F1
#
_cell.length_a   1.000
_cell.length_b   1.000
_cell.length_c   1.000
_cell.angle_alpha   90.00
_cell.angle_beta   90.00
_cell.angle_gamma   90.00
#
_symmetry.space_group_name_H-M   'P 1'
#
loop_
_entity.id
_entity.type
_entity.pdbx_description
1 polymer ?
#
loop_
_entity_poly.entity_id
_entity_poly.type
_entity_poly.pdbx_seq_one_letter_code
_entity_poly.pdbx_strand_id
1 'polypeptide(L)'
;MNEGNSNPSFSNKKRILWILFNVTAPILGLICFIILLSNSRTLELLRWTKPIIGVVVLIAVFSFGTPLFGAVDIIIAEKSKDNRKKLPSRGFWVIALIGVIAPASALSTLTILSTINSGNKAPQLMIISQTGAYGIPDMAVTYWTNTPENIEMSVGEDPGLLTESIPDEYSGSSKSHAFLLEDLEPNTQYFYKISTIDTIFNFTTMANSLDDLHFAVGSDIHIGASTNNPQVTEKILQYINNDANGFDALFVAGDMVEFGCIDGLWKKYSQLFSPHITHIPYRPLMGNHDGFFNGENLYLRYLYPDKIPSNTGSRLYYQIEIGDIHIFVLDLEWGIGTYSHAQKEWFETEIAVVPEDDWTIVINHAMYYTSG
;
A
#
# COMPACT_ATOMS: atom_id res chain seq x y z
N MET A 1 -23.63 64.01 30.36
CA MET A 1 -23.36 63.49 29.01
C MET A 1 -23.16 61.99 29.13
N ASN A 2 -24.13 61.18 28.72
CA ASN A 2 -23.97 59.74 28.62
C ASN A 2 -23.09 59.47 27.40
N GLU A 3 -21.81 59.18 27.62
CA GLU A 3 -20.97 58.62 26.57
C GLU A 3 -21.59 57.28 26.15
N GLY A 4 -22.06 57.23 24.91
CA GLY A 4 -22.62 56.04 24.31
C GLY A 4 -21.61 54.91 24.38
N ASN A 5 -21.88 53.94 25.23
CA ASN A 5 -21.13 52.70 25.33
C ASN A 5 -21.44 51.87 24.07
N SER A 6 -20.80 52.21 22.94
CA SER A 6 -20.94 51.42 21.72
C SER A 6 -20.20 50.11 21.96
N ASN A 7 -20.95 49.08 22.35
CA ASN A 7 -20.42 47.72 22.46
C ASN A 7 -19.69 47.34 21.17
N PRO A 8 -18.57 46.60 21.26
CA PRO A 8 -17.86 46.13 20.09
C PRO A 8 -18.81 45.33 19.19
N SER A 9 -19.15 45.87 18.03
CA SER A 9 -20.19 45.30 17.17
C SER A 9 -19.59 44.47 16.03
N PHE A 10 -20.17 43.29 15.83
CA PHE A 10 -19.94 42.49 14.64
C PHE A 10 -20.56 43.19 13.44
N SER A 11 -19.78 43.45 12.38
CA SER A 11 -20.41 43.75 11.09
C SER A 11 -21.08 42.49 10.54
N ASN A 12 -22.17 42.63 9.78
CA ASN A 12 -22.90 41.48 9.21
C ASN A 12 -21.97 40.54 8.42
N LYS A 13 -21.06 41.09 7.60
CA LYS A 13 -20.06 40.30 6.85
C LYS A 13 -19.13 39.51 7.78
N LYS A 14 -18.62 40.13 8.84
CA LYS A 14 -17.75 39.46 9.83
C LYS A 14 -18.50 38.40 10.61
N ARG A 15 -19.78 38.61 10.91
CA ARG A 15 -20.63 37.64 11.60
C ARG A 15 -20.83 36.39 10.76
N ILE A 16 -21.14 36.55 9.47
CA ILE A 16 -21.28 35.43 8.53
C ILE A 16 -19.97 34.65 8.44
N LEU A 17 -18.84 35.33 8.22
CA LEU A 17 -17.53 34.68 8.17
C LEU A 17 -17.20 33.96 9.49
N TRP A 18 -17.45 34.59 10.63
CA TRP A 18 -17.21 33.96 11.93
C TRP A 18 -18.03 32.67 12.08
N ILE A 19 -19.32 32.68 11.74
CA ILE A 19 -20.15 31.47 11.78
C ILE A 19 -19.57 30.40 10.85
N LEU A 20 -19.21 30.78 9.61
CA LEU A 20 -18.63 29.86 8.63
C LEU A 20 -17.36 29.17 9.18
N PHE A 21 -16.42 29.92 9.74
CA PHE A 21 -15.20 29.33 10.30
C PHE A 21 -15.48 28.38 11.47
N ASN A 22 -16.38 28.76 12.39
CA ASN A 22 -16.75 27.93 13.54
C ASN A 22 -17.49 26.65 13.16
N VAL A 23 -18.09 26.58 11.97
CA VAL A 23 -18.75 25.38 11.45
C VAL A 23 -17.80 24.57 10.57
N THR A 24 -17.09 25.21 9.64
CA THR A 24 -16.24 24.55 8.65
C THR A 24 -15.01 23.90 9.28
N ALA A 25 -14.34 24.56 10.25
CA ALA A 25 -13.14 23.99 10.87
C ALA A 25 -13.41 22.64 11.57
N PRO A 26 -14.44 22.50 12.44
CA PRO A 26 -14.77 21.20 13.03
C PRO A 26 -15.21 20.14 12.02
N ILE A 27 -15.95 20.52 10.97
CA ILE A 27 -16.38 19.56 9.93
C ILE A 27 -15.17 19.00 9.18
N LEU A 28 -14.25 19.86 8.73
CA LEU A 28 -13.03 19.42 8.06
C LEU A 28 -12.14 18.58 8.99
N GLY A 29 -12.03 18.98 10.25
CA GLY A 29 -11.35 18.18 11.28
C GLY A 29 -11.98 16.79 11.41
N LEU A 30 -13.30 16.72 11.52
CA LEU A 30 -14.02 15.45 11.63
C LEU A 30 -13.77 14.54 10.41
N ILE A 31 -13.88 15.07 9.19
CA ILE A 31 -13.63 14.30 7.96
C ILE A 31 -12.18 13.79 7.92
N CYS A 32 -11.21 14.65 8.25
CA CYS A 32 -9.80 14.28 8.32
C CYS A 32 -9.53 13.15 9.31
N PHE A 33 -10.12 13.23 10.50
CA PHE A 33 -9.97 12.20 11.53
C PHE A 33 -10.70 10.91 11.18
N ILE A 34 -11.88 10.97 10.55
CA ILE A 34 -12.56 9.74 10.06
C ILE A 34 -11.65 9.00 9.09
N ILE A 35 -11.03 9.70 8.13
CA ILE A 35 -10.14 9.07 7.16
C ILE A 35 -8.90 8.50 7.86
N LEU A 36 -8.20 9.31 8.67
CA LEU A 36 -6.97 8.87 9.37
C LEU A 36 -7.21 7.69 10.31
N LEU A 37 -8.33 7.68 11.05
CA LEU A 37 -8.61 6.66 12.05
C LEU A 37 -9.33 5.42 11.47
N SER A 38 -9.86 5.51 10.24
CA SER A 38 -10.48 4.37 9.54
C SER A 38 -9.46 3.35 9.05
N ASN A 39 -8.18 3.71 8.95
CA ASN A 39 -7.13 2.86 8.46
C ASN A 39 -6.25 2.35 9.62
N SER A 40 -6.25 1.03 9.86
CA SER A 40 -5.51 0.39 10.95
C SER A 40 -4.00 0.67 10.89
N ARG A 41 -3.40 0.64 9.70
CA ARG A 41 -1.96 0.92 9.48
C ARG A 41 -1.59 2.35 9.83
N THR A 42 -2.48 3.29 9.55
CA THR A 42 -2.30 4.69 9.93
C THR A 42 -2.38 4.85 11.45
N LEU A 43 -3.26 4.10 12.13
CA LEU A 43 -3.30 4.07 13.60
C LEU A 43 -2.00 3.51 14.19
N GLU A 44 -1.48 2.41 13.64
CA GLU A 44 -0.20 1.86 14.08
C GLU A 44 0.95 2.84 13.83
N LEU A 45 1.03 3.46 12.65
CA LEU A 45 2.01 4.51 12.36
C LEU A 45 1.99 5.61 13.44
N LEU A 46 0.80 6.07 13.85
CA LEU A 46 0.67 7.07 14.91
C LEU A 46 1.20 6.57 16.26
N ARG A 47 1.07 5.28 16.59
CA ARG A 47 1.63 4.73 17.83
C ARG A 47 3.16 4.71 17.82
N TRP A 48 3.76 4.47 16.66
CA TRP A 48 5.21 4.35 16.50
C TRP A 48 5.92 5.70 16.29
N THR A 49 5.24 6.72 15.75
CA THR A 49 5.87 7.99 15.34
C THR A 49 5.38 9.21 16.13
N LYS A 50 6.05 9.48 17.27
CA LYS A 50 5.73 10.63 18.16
C LYS A 50 5.59 11.99 17.45
N PRO A 51 6.44 12.36 16.47
CA PRO A 51 6.30 13.64 15.77
C PRO A 51 4.98 13.76 14.99
N ILE A 52 4.50 12.66 14.39
CA ILE A 52 3.25 12.65 13.61
C ILE A 52 2.05 12.83 14.56
N ILE A 53 2.08 12.23 15.75
CA ILE A 53 1.06 12.48 16.79
C ILE A 53 0.94 13.98 17.08
N GLY A 54 2.07 14.68 17.23
CA GLY A 54 2.07 16.12 17.50
C GLY A 54 1.34 16.92 16.41
N VAL A 55 1.58 16.60 15.14
CA VAL A 55 0.89 17.23 14.01
C VAL A 55 -0.62 16.93 14.03
N VAL A 56 -1.00 15.67 14.24
CA VAL A 56 -2.42 15.26 14.31
C VAL A 56 -3.13 15.95 15.47
N VAL A 57 -2.51 16.03 16.65
CA VAL A 57 -3.05 16.75 17.81
C VAL A 57 -3.23 18.23 17.52
N LEU A 58 -2.26 18.88 16.85
CA LEU A 58 -2.39 20.29 16.47
C LEU A 58 -3.57 20.49 15.51
N ILE A 59 -3.74 19.62 14.50
CA ILE A 59 -4.89 19.66 13.60
C ILE A 59 -6.19 19.53 14.41
N ALA A 60 -6.30 18.57 15.33
CA ALA A 60 -7.48 18.44 16.19
C ALA A 60 -7.75 19.69 17.04
N VAL A 61 -6.72 20.21 17.72
CA VAL A 61 -6.85 21.38 18.61
C VAL A 61 -7.35 22.59 17.84
N PHE A 62 -6.79 22.87 16.66
CA PHE A 62 -7.22 24.02 15.87
C PHE A 62 -8.58 23.79 15.20
N SER A 63 -8.85 22.60 14.66
CA SER A 63 -10.13 22.31 14.00
C SER A 63 -11.29 22.28 14.98
N PHE A 64 -11.20 21.49 16.05
CA PHE A 64 -12.29 21.34 17.03
C PHE A 64 -12.31 22.45 18.09
N GLY A 65 -11.17 23.10 18.34
CA GLY A 65 -11.09 24.22 19.28
C GLY A 65 -11.60 25.54 18.71
N THR A 66 -11.79 25.68 17.40
CA THR A 66 -12.24 26.95 16.78
C THR A 66 -13.51 27.53 17.44
N PRO A 67 -14.60 26.77 17.67
CA PRO A 67 -15.77 27.19 18.46
C PRO A 67 -15.43 27.74 19.84
N LEU A 68 -14.56 27.05 20.57
CA LEU A 68 -14.15 27.45 21.92
C LEU A 68 -13.33 28.74 21.88
N PHE A 69 -12.38 28.85 20.96
CA PHE A 69 -11.60 30.08 20.76
C PHE A 69 -12.50 31.26 20.37
N GLY A 70 -13.54 31.01 19.57
CA GLY A 70 -14.56 32.00 19.24
C GLY A 70 -15.35 32.47 20.47
N ALA A 71 -15.77 31.56 21.34
CA ALA A 71 -16.46 31.90 22.59
C ALA A 71 -15.54 32.69 23.55
N VAL A 72 -14.28 32.27 23.70
CA VAL A 72 -13.28 32.98 24.51
C VAL A 72 -13.03 34.39 23.96
N ASP A 73 -12.96 34.57 22.64
CA ASP A 73 -12.79 35.88 22.00
C ASP A 73 -13.94 36.83 22.36
N ILE A 74 -15.18 36.32 22.38
CA ILE A 74 -16.37 37.08 22.81
C ILE A 74 -16.27 37.44 24.29
N ILE A 75 -15.97 36.48 25.18
CA ILE A 75 -15.85 36.72 26.63
C ILE A 75 -14.77 37.75 26.96
N ILE A 76 -13.61 37.69 26.30
CA ILE A 76 -12.51 38.65 26.48
C ILE A 76 -12.90 40.05 26.00
N ALA A 77 -13.67 40.14 24.91
CA ALA A 77 -14.17 41.41 24.42
C ALA A 77 -15.23 42.01 25.37
N GLU A 78 -16.16 41.21 25.90
CA GLU A 78 -17.18 41.65 26.86
C GLU A 78 -16.59 42.12 28.18
N LYS A 79 -15.54 41.45 28.69
CA LYS A 79 -14.84 41.85 29.93
C LYS A 79 -13.92 43.06 29.75
N SER A 80 -13.68 43.50 28.53
CA SER A 80 -12.78 44.60 28.22
C SER A 80 -13.45 45.95 28.43
N LYS A 81 -12.81 46.86 29.17
CA LYS A 81 -13.23 48.27 29.26
C LYS A 81 -12.87 49.11 28.02
N ASP A 82 -12.09 48.55 27.09
CA ASP A 82 -11.71 49.23 25.83
C ASP A 82 -12.76 48.99 24.74
N ASN A 83 -13.59 50.02 24.49
CA ASN A 83 -14.64 50.04 23.46
C ASN A 83 -14.10 50.01 22.01
N ARG A 84 -12.77 50.10 21.81
CA ARG A 84 -12.15 50.01 20.48
C ARG A 84 -11.83 48.57 20.04
N LYS A 85 -12.00 47.58 20.91
CA LYS A 85 -11.76 46.18 20.54
C LYS A 85 -12.71 45.76 19.43
N LYS A 86 -12.17 45.30 18.30
CA LYS A 86 -12.97 44.83 17.17
C LYS A 86 -13.24 43.34 17.34
N LEU A 87 -14.52 42.95 17.27
CA LEU A 87 -14.94 41.56 17.21
C LEU A 87 -15.17 41.11 15.75
N PRO A 88 -14.77 39.89 15.39
CA PRO A 88 -13.79 39.04 16.07
C PRO A 88 -12.39 39.65 16.05
N SER A 89 -11.55 39.29 17.03
CA SER A 89 -10.17 39.78 17.13
C SER A 89 -9.29 39.23 16.00
N ARG A 90 -8.16 39.90 15.75
CA ARG A 90 -7.15 39.40 14.80
C ARG A 90 -6.62 38.02 15.20
N GLY A 91 -6.47 37.76 16.51
CA GLY A 91 -6.02 36.47 17.01
C GLY A 91 -7.00 35.34 16.68
N PHE A 92 -8.30 35.58 16.88
CA PHE A 92 -9.33 34.62 16.46
C PHE A 92 -9.24 34.32 14.97
N TRP A 93 -9.12 35.33 14.10
CA TRP A 93 -9.04 35.10 12.66
C TRP A 93 -7.84 34.24 12.25
N VAL A 94 -6.69 34.41 12.89
CA VAL A 94 -5.51 33.57 12.64
C VAL A 94 -5.77 32.12 13.04
N ILE A 95 -6.31 31.89 14.25
CA ILE A 95 -6.63 30.55 14.76
C ILE A 95 -7.67 29.87 13.89
N ALA A 96 -8.76 30.57 13.55
CA ALA A 96 -9.82 30.08 12.69
C ALA A 96 -9.32 29.71 11.29
N LEU A 97 -8.40 30.51 10.74
CA LEU A 97 -7.76 30.23 9.46
C LEU A 97 -6.91 28.95 9.53
N ILE A 98 -6.11 28.78 10.59
CA ILE A 98 -5.34 27.54 10.83
C ILE A 98 -6.29 26.34 10.95
N GLY A 99 -7.39 26.48 11.70
CA GLY A 99 -8.39 25.42 11.91
C GLY A 99 -9.09 24.94 10.64
N VAL A 100 -9.12 25.75 9.58
CA VAL A 100 -9.62 25.38 8.24
C VAL A 100 -8.48 24.90 7.32
N ILE A 101 -7.38 25.65 7.22
CA ILE A 101 -6.30 25.34 6.29
C ILE A 101 -5.61 24.03 6.66
N ALA A 102 -5.29 23.80 7.93
CA ALA A 102 -4.55 22.62 8.36
C ALA A 102 -5.25 21.29 8.00
N PRO A 103 -6.53 21.05 8.37
CA PRO A 103 -7.21 19.83 7.97
C PRO A 103 -7.49 19.77 6.46
N ALA A 104 -7.79 20.91 5.79
CA ALA A 104 -8.00 20.94 4.35
C ALA A 104 -6.74 20.56 3.57
N SER A 105 -5.58 21.05 4.01
CA SER A 105 -4.27 20.70 3.45
C SER A 105 -3.96 19.24 3.70
N ALA A 106 -4.16 18.72 4.92
CA ALA A 106 -3.95 17.30 5.22
C ALA A 106 -4.81 16.39 4.34
N LEU A 107 -6.11 16.68 4.23
CA LEU A 107 -7.04 15.98 3.35
C LEU A 107 -6.60 16.04 1.89
N SER A 108 -6.26 17.24 1.41
CA SER A 108 -5.82 17.44 0.02
C SER A 108 -4.53 16.67 -0.27
N THR A 109 -3.56 16.68 0.65
CA THR A 109 -2.30 15.94 0.53
C THR A 109 -2.55 14.43 0.50
N LEU A 110 -3.35 13.89 1.42
CA LEU A 110 -3.69 12.46 1.42
C LEU A 110 -4.37 12.03 0.11
N THR A 111 -5.30 12.84 -0.40
CA THR A 111 -5.95 12.59 -1.68
C THR A 111 -4.98 12.69 -2.85
N ILE A 112 -4.15 13.73 -2.92
CA ILE A 112 -3.22 13.93 -4.04
C ILE A 112 -2.14 12.85 -4.07
N LEU A 113 -1.56 12.49 -2.92
CA LEU A 113 -0.52 11.47 -2.86
C LEU A 113 -1.07 10.10 -3.28
N SER A 114 -2.27 9.76 -2.82
CA SER A 114 -2.98 8.53 -3.20
C SER A 114 -3.63 8.57 -4.59
N THR A 115 -3.63 9.73 -5.27
CA THR A 115 -4.12 9.83 -6.65
C THR A 115 -3.09 9.23 -7.58
N ILE A 116 -3.53 8.17 -8.25
CA ILE A 116 -2.70 7.38 -9.15
C ILE A 116 -2.50 8.14 -10.47
N ASN A 117 -1.25 8.33 -10.87
CA ASN A 117 -0.88 8.86 -12.19
C ASN A 117 -0.28 7.76 -13.08
N SER A 118 -0.67 6.49 -12.88
CA SER A 118 0.03 5.31 -13.40
C SER A 118 0.21 5.32 -14.92
N GLY A 119 1.46 5.06 -15.33
CA GLY A 119 1.85 4.79 -16.70
C GLY A 119 2.02 3.29 -16.95
N ASN A 120 2.57 2.91 -18.11
CA ASN A 120 2.81 1.49 -18.43
C ASN A 120 3.81 0.87 -17.45
N LYS A 121 3.53 -0.37 -17.04
CA LYS A 121 4.39 -1.21 -16.19
C LYS A 121 4.72 -2.47 -16.95
N ALA A 122 5.99 -2.88 -16.95
CA ALA A 122 6.37 -4.15 -17.57
C ALA A 122 5.70 -5.34 -16.83
N PRO A 123 5.46 -6.46 -17.53
CA PRO A 123 4.81 -7.63 -16.95
C PRO A 123 5.55 -8.14 -15.71
N GLN A 124 4.83 -8.74 -14.79
CA GLN A 124 5.40 -9.39 -13.62
C GLN A 124 4.83 -10.80 -13.49
N LEU A 125 5.70 -11.78 -13.36
CA LEU A 125 5.38 -13.16 -13.07
C LEU A 125 5.24 -13.33 -11.55
N MET A 126 4.01 -13.52 -11.11
CA MET A 126 3.63 -13.57 -9.71
C MET A 126 3.31 -14.99 -9.28
N ILE A 127 3.85 -15.42 -8.15
CA ILE A 127 3.38 -16.63 -7.47
C ILE A 127 2.01 -16.34 -6.84
N ILE A 128 1.04 -17.22 -6.99
CA ILE A 128 -0.28 -17.07 -6.34
C ILE A 128 -0.51 -18.21 -5.35
N SER A 129 -1.51 -18.07 -4.48
CA SER A 129 -1.74 -18.99 -3.35
C SER A 129 -2.50 -20.26 -3.72
N GLN A 130 -2.86 -20.41 -4.99
CA GLN A 130 -3.57 -21.56 -5.51
C GLN A 130 -2.52 -22.62 -5.80
N THR A 131 -2.79 -23.88 -5.45
CA THR A 131 -1.87 -24.98 -5.68
C THR A 131 -2.39 -25.79 -6.86
N GLY A 132 -1.57 -25.88 -7.92
CA GLY A 132 -1.90 -26.64 -9.11
C GLY A 132 -1.81 -28.15 -8.87
N ALA A 133 -2.30 -28.93 -9.83
CA ALA A 133 -2.38 -30.39 -9.76
C ALA A 133 -1.02 -31.10 -9.58
N TYR A 134 0.10 -30.43 -9.90
CA TYR A 134 1.45 -31.00 -9.81
C TYR A 134 2.21 -30.61 -8.53
N GLY A 135 1.53 -29.97 -7.56
CA GLY A 135 2.09 -29.69 -6.25
C GLY A 135 3.04 -28.49 -6.22
N ILE A 136 2.90 -27.56 -7.15
CA ILE A 136 3.53 -26.23 -7.09
C ILE A 136 2.42 -25.17 -7.12
N PRO A 137 2.67 -23.95 -6.64
CA PRO A 137 1.68 -22.90 -6.74
C PRO A 137 1.47 -22.51 -8.20
N ASP A 138 0.22 -22.23 -8.53
CA ASP A 138 -0.13 -21.55 -9.76
C ASP A 138 0.57 -20.18 -9.81
N MET A 139 0.61 -19.61 -11.00
CA MET A 139 1.23 -18.32 -11.24
C MET A 139 0.24 -17.37 -11.92
N ALA A 140 0.60 -16.09 -11.95
CA ALA A 140 -0.11 -15.12 -12.75
C ALA A 140 0.86 -14.14 -13.41
N VAL A 141 0.64 -13.82 -14.67
CA VAL A 141 1.28 -12.68 -15.31
C VAL A 141 0.40 -11.46 -15.06
N THR A 142 0.92 -10.48 -14.34
CA THR A 142 0.23 -9.21 -14.10
C THR A 142 0.85 -8.11 -14.93
N TYR A 143 0.00 -7.26 -15.52
CA TYR A 143 0.42 -6.22 -16.43
C TYR A 143 -0.46 -4.98 -16.26
N TRP A 144 0.09 -3.78 -16.45
CA TRP A 144 -0.68 -2.54 -16.33
C TRP A 144 -0.36 -1.58 -17.47
N THR A 145 -1.42 -1.03 -18.06
CA THR A 145 -1.38 -0.08 -19.17
C THR A 145 -1.89 1.30 -18.74
N ASN A 146 -1.28 2.36 -19.29
CA ASN A 146 -1.67 3.73 -19.00
C ASN A 146 -3.09 4.05 -19.51
N THR A 147 -3.46 3.43 -20.63
CA THR A 147 -4.76 3.53 -21.28
C THR A 147 -5.49 2.21 -21.20
N PRO A 148 -6.83 2.20 -21.03
CA PRO A 148 -7.58 0.96 -21.06
C PRO A 148 -7.38 0.23 -22.40
N GLU A 149 -7.01 -1.05 -22.34
CA GLU A 149 -6.70 -1.89 -23.50
C GLU A 149 -7.38 -3.26 -23.34
N ASN A 150 -7.60 -3.96 -24.46
CA ASN A 150 -8.00 -5.36 -24.44
C ASN A 150 -6.76 -6.17 -24.79
N ILE A 151 -6.36 -7.08 -23.89
CA ILE A 151 -5.08 -7.78 -23.98
C ILE A 151 -5.34 -9.28 -23.89
N GLU A 152 -4.61 -10.01 -24.71
CA GLU A 152 -4.59 -11.46 -24.70
C GLU A 152 -3.16 -11.90 -24.42
N MET A 153 -3.00 -13.01 -23.72
CA MET A 153 -1.72 -13.65 -23.50
C MET A 153 -1.75 -15.04 -24.11
N SER A 154 -0.69 -15.43 -24.80
CA SER A 154 -0.51 -16.81 -25.25
C SER A 154 0.67 -17.45 -24.54
N VAL A 155 0.55 -18.74 -24.19
CA VAL A 155 1.56 -19.53 -23.47
C VAL A 155 1.85 -20.86 -24.17
N GLY A 156 3.04 -21.42 -23.95
CA GLY A 156 3.44 -22.75 -24.41
C GLY A 156 4.87 -23.11 -23.99
N GLU A 157 5.27 -24.36 -24.18
CA GLU A 157 6.62 -24.87 -23.83
C GLU A 157 7.67 -24.64 -24.94
N ASP A 158 7.25 -24.20 -26.13
CA ASP A 158 8.13 -23.85 -27.24
C ASP A 158 7.85 -22.39 -27.67
N PRO A 159 8.88 -21.52 -27.75
CA PRO A 159 8.70 -20.12 -28.16
C PRO A 159 8.14 -19.97 -29.58
N GLY A 160 8.27 -20.99 -30.43
CA GLY A 160 7.67 -21.03 -31.77
C GLY A 160 6.23 -21.51 -31.81
N LEU A 161 5.70 -22.05 -30.70
CA LEU A 161 4.38 -22.70 -30.62
C LEU A 161 3.65 -22.32 -29.30
N LEU A 162 3.23 -21.07 -29.20
CA LEU A 162 2.37 -20.58 -28.10
C LEU A 162 0.90 -20.93 -28.41
N THR A 163 0.52 -22.19 -28.15
CA THR A 163 -0.77 -22.74 -28.59
C THR A 163 -1.95 -22.45 -27.67
N GLU A 164 -1.68 -22.13 -26.40
CA GLU A 164 -2.71 -21.84 -25.42
C GLU A 164 -2.94 -20.34 -25.32
N SER A 165 -4.21 -19.91 -25.37
CA SER A 165 -4.60 -18.52 -25.16
C SER A 165 -5.22 -18.38 -23.78
N ILE A 166 -4.61 -17.53 -22.96
CA ILE A 166 -5.04 -17.22 -21.60
C ILE A 166 -5.85 -15.92 -21.64
N PRO A 167 -7.13 -15.95 -21.22
CA PRO A 167 -7.94 -14.75 -21.16
C PRO A 167 -7.46 -13.82 -20.05
N ASP A 168 -7.69 -12.52 -20.22
CA ASP A 168 -7.56 -11.56 -19.13
C ASP A 168 -8.72 -11.73 -18.14
N GLU A 169 -8.41 -11.86 -16.85
CA GLU A 169 -9.39 -11.89 -15.77
C GLU A 169 -10.21 -10.58 -15.68
N TYR A 170 -9.67 -9.50 -16.23
CA TYR A 170 -10.42 -8.28 -16.47
C TYR A 170 -11.17 -8.38 -17.80
N SER A 171 -12.48 -8.57 -17.74
CA SER A 171 -13.32 -8.60 -18.94
C SER A 171 -13.32 -7.24 -19.67
N GLY A 172 -12.93 -7.23 -20.95
CA GLY A 172 -13.00 -6.04 -21.81
C GLY A 172 -11.83 -5.08 -21.63
N SER A 173 -12.04 -3.80 -21.95
CA SER A 173 -10.97 -2.80 -21.90
C SER A 173 -10.66 -2.37 -20.46
N SER A 174 -9.45 -2.69 -19.98
CA SER A 174 -8.99 -2.43 -18.62
C SER A 174 -7.59 -1.81 -18.61
N LYS A 175 -7.22 -1.15 -17.51
CA LYS A 175 -5.82 -0.72 -17.26
C LYS A 175 -5.01 -1.77 -16.50
N SER A 176 -5.69 -2.61 -15.75
CA SER A 176 -5.11 -3.73 -15.00
C SER A 176 -5.40 -5.01 -15.76
N HIS A 177 -4.39 -5.87 -15.86
CA HIS A 177 -4.48 -7.14 -16.57
C HIS A 177 -3.89 -8.23 -15.69
N ALA A 178 -4.55 -9.37 -15.66
CA ALA A 178 -4.13 -10.54 -14.92
C ALA A 178 -4.44 -11.79 -15.75
N PHE A 179 -3.43 -12.62 -15.97
CA PHE A 179 -3.53 -13.86 -16.71
C PHE A 179 -3.11 -15.00 -15.78
N LEU A 180 -4.03 -15.91 -15.48
CA LEU A 180 -3.76 -17.05 -14.60
C LEU A 180 -3.08 -18.17 -15.37
N LEU A 181 -2.03 -18.73 -14.76
CA LEU A 181 -1.25 -19.85 -15.27
C LEU A 181 -1.42 -20.99 -14.28
N GLU A 182 -2.35 -21.89 -14.58
CA GLU A 182 -2.81 -22.95 -13.69
C GLU A 182 -2.20 -24.30 -14.07
N ASP A 183 -2.08 -25.22 -13.10
CA ASP A 183 -1.66 -26.61 -13.32
C ASP A 183 -0.32 -26.74 -14.07
N LEU A 184 0.63 -25.87 -13.76
CA LEU A 184 1.96 -25.89 -14.38
C LEU A 184 2.79 -27.09 -13.89
N GLU A 185 3.53 -27.72 -14.80
CA GLU A 185 4.45 -28.81 -14.44
C GLU A 185 5.70 -28.26 -13.71
N PRO A 186 6.23 -28.94 -12.68
CA PRO A 186 7.44 -28.52 -11.98
C PRO A 186 8.70 -28.68 -12.84
N ASN A 187 9.71 -27.81 -12.63
CA ASN A 187 10.96 -27.81 -13.39
C ASN A 187 10.79 -27.71 -14.92
N THR A 188 9.72 -27.05 -15.37
CA THR A 188 9.37 -26.93 -16.78
C THR A 188 9.51 -25.47 -17.23
N GLN A 189 10.15 -25.28 -18.38
CA GLN A 189 10.29 -23.98 -19.00
C GLN A 189 9.06 -23.66 -19.86
N TYR A 190 8.44 -22.53 -19.58
CA TYR A 190 7.32 -21.99 -20.35
C TYR A 190 7.70 -20.67 -20.99
N PHE A 191 7.05 -20.37 -22.10
CA PHE A 191 7.16 -19.14 -22.87
C PHE A 191 5.80 -18.47 -22.92
N TYR A 192 5.79 -17.14 -22.80
CA TYR A 192 4.55 -16.37 -22.91
C TYR A 192 4.74 -15.11 -23.75
N LYS A 193 3.67 -14.71 -24.45
CA LYS A 193 3.61 -13.47 -25.22
C LYS A 193 2.35 -12.71 -24.89
N ILE A 194 2.51 -11.43 -24.60
CA ILE A 194 1.40 -10.49 -24.42
C ILE A 194 1.15 -9.80 -25.76
N SER A 195 -0.11 -9.75 -26.21
CA SER A 195 -0.47 -9.30 -27.56
C SER A 195 0.01 -7.88 -27.91
N THR A 196 0.19 -7.02 -26.89
CA THR A 196 0.62 -5.62 -27.05
C THR A 196 2.14 -5.42 -26.91
N ILE A 197 2.90 -6.49 -26.67
CA ILE A 197 4.36 -6.46 -26.50
C ILE A 197 5.02 -7.41 -27.51
N ASP A 198 5.98 -6.93 -28.29
CA ASP A 198 6.65 -7.76 -29.31
C ASP A 198 7.74 -8.70 -28.76
N THR A 199 7.83 -8.82 -27.44
CA THR A 199 8.79 -9.68 -26.75
C THR A 199 8.10 -10.98 -26.35
N ILE A 200 8.75 -12.12 -26.64
CA ILE A 200 8.41 -13.41 -26.03
C ILE A 200 9.25 -13.53 -24.78
N PHE A 201 8.57 -13.68 -23.64
CA PHE A 201 9.20 -13.92 -22.35
C PHE A 201 9.25 -15.41 -22.09
N ASN A 202 10.08 -15.82 -21.13
CA ASN A 202 10.14 -17.19 -20.67
C ASN A 202 10.37 -17.21 -19.16
N PHE A 203 9.99 -18.31 -18.51
CA PHE A 203 10.24 -18.59 -17.11
C PHE A 203 10.35 -20.10 -16.91
N THR A 204 10.98 -20.51 -15.82
CA THR A 204 11.00 -21.90 -15.37
C THR A 204 10.22 -22.02 -14.07
N THR A 205 9.37 -23.03 -13.96
CA THR A 205 8.59 -23.30 -12.75
C THR A 205 9.47 -23.88 -11.65
N MET A 206 9.07 -23.66 -10.40
CA MET A 206 9.74 -24.21 -9.23
C MET A 206 9.80 -25.74 -9.26
N ALA A 207 10.86 -26.30 -8.67
CA ALA A 207 10.88 -27.71 -8.29
C ALA A 207 9.80 -27.98 -7.23
N ASN A 208 9.22 -29.19 -7.24
CA ASN A 208 8.34 -29.67 -6.18
C ASN A 208 9.05 -30.57 -5.15
N SER A 209 10.39 -30.61 -5.19
CA SER A 209 11.25 -31.38 -4.30
C SER A 209 12.12 -30.46 -3.44
N LEU A 210 12.31 -30.84 -2.18
CA LEU A 210 13.14 -30.09 -1.22
C LEU A 210 14.61 -29.98 -1.64
N ASP A 211 15.15 -31.04 -2.26
CA ASP A 211 16.57 -31.11 -2.62
C ASP A 211 16.92 -30.18 -3.80
N ASP A 212 15.93 -29.78 -4.59
CA ASP A 212 16.12 -28.97 -5.80
C ASP A 212 15.53 -27.56 -5.68
N LEU A 213 14.63 -27.30 -4.73
CA LEU A 213 14.03 -25.97 -4.54
C LEU A 213 15.01 -24.97 -3.92
N HIS A 214 15.23 -23.85 -4.60
CA HIS A 214 16.08 -22.76 -4.13
C HIS A 214 15.43 -21.40 -4.42
N PHE A 215 15.04 -20.67 -3.38
CA PHE A 215 14.44 -19.34 -3.53
C PHE A 215 15.25 -18.27 -2.80
N ALA A 216 15.23 -17.06 -3.36
CA ALA A 216 15.81 -15.88 -2.74
C ALA A 216 14.76 -15.17 -1.87
N VAL A 217 15.22 -14.59 -0.75
CA VAL A 217 14.41 -13.71 0.09
C VAL A 217 15.13 -12.38 0.26
N GLY A 218 14.44 -11.29 -0.09
CA GLY A 218 14.92 -9.91 0.12
C GLY A 218 13.87 -9.08 0.87
N SER A 219 14.25 -7.89 1.31
CA SER A 219 13.35 -6.95 2.00
C SER A 219 13.99 -5.56 2.04
N ASP A 220 13.26 -4.54 2.49
CA ASP A 220 13.79 -3.24 2.92
C ASP A 220 14.54 -2.50 1.79
N ILE A 221 13.95 -2.50 0.60
CA ILE A 221 14.51 -1.83 -0.57
C ILE A 221 14.39 -0.31 -0.40
N HIS A 222 13.31 0.15 0.25
CA HIS A 222 13.04 1.55 0.59
C HIS A 222 13.23 2.53 -0.57
N ILE A 223 12.64 2.26 -1.74
CA ILE A 223 12.67 3.22 -2.86
C ILE A 223 12.18 4.59 -2.38
N GLY A 224 13.06 5.59 -2.45
CA GLY A 224 12.79 6.95 -1.97
C GLY A 224 13.50 7.35 -0.67
N ALA A 225 14.07 6.41 0.09
CA ALA A 225 14.91 6.72 1.24
C ALA A 225 16.25 7.34 0.81
N SER A 226 16.87 8.11 1.71
CA SER A 226 18.20 8.69 1.49
C SER A 226 19.32 7.64 1.44
N THR A 227 19.08 6.47 2.03
CA THR A 227 19.99 5.31 2.06
C THR A 227 19.75 4.33 0.91
N ASN A 228 18.69 4.52 0.13
CA ASN A 228 18.35 3.65 -0.99
C ASN A 228 19.47 3.64 -2.05
N ASN A 229 19.82 2.45 -2.54
CA ASN A 229 20.83 2.26 -3.57
C ASN A 229 20.29 1.37 -4.71
N PRO A 230 19.59 1.97 -5.69
CA PRO A 230 18.98 1.23 -6.80
C PRO A 230 19.96 0.38 -7.59
N GLN A 231 21.22 0.80 -7.72
CA GLN A 231 22.25 0.07 -8.47
C GLN A 231 22.66 -1.22 -7.75
N VAL A 232 22.65 -1.24 -6.42
CA VAL A 232 22.88 -2.47 -5.65
C VAL A 232 21.67 -3.39 -5.76
N THR A 233 20.46 -2.86 -5.65
CA THR A 233 19.23 -3.63 -5.86
C THR A 233 19.21 -4.27 -7.25
N GLU A 234 19.53 -3.52 -8.31
CA GLU A 234 19.61 -4.05 -9.67
C GLU A 234 20.63 -5.18 -9.80
N LYS A 235 21.81 -5.06 -9.18
CA LYS A 235 22.81 -6.13 -9.17
C LYS A 235 22.35 -7.38 -8.44
N ILE A 236 21.63 -7.23 -7.34
CA ILE A 236 21.04 -8.36 -6.60
C ILE A 236 20.00 -9.06 -7.49
N LEU A 237 19.13 -8.30 -8.17
CA LEU A 237 18.15 -8.85 -9.11
C LEU A 237 18.81 -9.55 -10.30
N GLN A 238 19.88 -8.98 -10.87
CA GLN A 238 20.67 -9.60 -11.93
C GLN A 238 21.34 -10.90 -11.47
N TYR A 239 21.79 -10.96 -10.20
CA TYR A 239 22.35 -12.17 -9.62
C TYR A 239 21.27 -13.24 -9.47
N ILE A 240 20.10 -12.89 -8.93
CA ILE A 240 18.97 -13.82 -8.76
C ILE A 240 18.48 -14.36 -10.11
N ASN A 241 18.38 -13.50 -11.12
CA ASN A 241 17.91 -13.86 -12.46
C ASN A 241 18.90 -14.62 -13.34
N ASN A 242 20.11 -14.87 -12.85
CA ASN A 242 21.08 -15.62 -13.62
C ASN A 242 20.85 -17.12 -13.38
N ASP A 243 20.40 -17.84 -14.40
CA ASP A 243 20.13 -19.29 -14.37
C ASP A 243 21.30 -20.09 -13.77
N ALA A 244 22.54 -19.63 -13.94
CA ALA A 244 23.72 -20.29 -13.39
C ALA A 244 23.77 -20.26 -11.84
N ASN A 245 22.99 -19.41 -11.19
CA ASN A 245 22.84 -19.36 -9.73
C ASN A 245 21.67 -20.21 -9.22
N GLY A 246 20.80 -20.71 -10.12
CA GLY A 246 19.77 -21.68 -9.82
C GLY A 246 18.75 -21.22 -8.78
N PHE A 247 18.15 -20.03 -8.93
CA PHE A 247 17.01 -19.61 -8.11
C PHE A 247 15.70 -19.84 -8.86
N ASP A 248 14.74 -20.47 -8.19
CA ASP A 248 13.41 -20.77 -8.73
C ASP A 248 12.37 -19.68 -8.42
N ALA A 249 12.59 -18.91 -7.35
CA ALA A 249 11.65 -17.89 -6.90
C ALA A 249 12.32 -16.76 -6.12
N LEU A 250 11.62 -15.62 -6.05
CA LEU A 250 11.98 -14.47 -5.24
C LEU A 250 10.82 -14.03 -4.34
N PHE A 251 11.02 -14.06 -3.02
CA PHE A 251 10.13 -13.44 -2.05
C PHE A 251 10.70 -12.09 -1.61
N VAL A 252 9.86 -11.05 -1.57
CA VAL A 252 10.24 -9.74 -1.02
C VAL A 252 9.38 -9.41 0.18
N ALA A 253 9.98 -9.46 1.37
CA ALA A 253 9.33 -9.41 2.67
C ALA A 253 9.01 -7.98 3.16
N GLY A 254 8.58 -7.09 2.26
CA GLY A 254 8.09 -5.75 2.59
C GLY A 254 9.11 -4.62 2.44
N ASP A 255 8.61 -3.40 2.68
CA ASP A 255 9.33 -2.12 2.61
C ASP A 255 10.00 -1.90 1.25
N MET A 256 9.20 -2.10 0.19
CA MET A 256 9.62 -1.82 -1.18
C MET A 256 9.80 -0.33 -1.43
N VAL A 257 8.89 0.49 -0.90
CA VAL A 257 8.93 1.95 -1.02
C VAL A 257 8.99 2.61 0.34
N GLU A 258 9.66 3.76 0.41
CA GLU A 258 9.80 4.50 1.68
C GLU A 258 8.48 5.11 2.16
N PHE A 259 7.59 5.48 1.24
CA PHE A 259 6.27 6.03 1.56
C PHE A 259 5.21 5.44 0.64
N GLY A 260 4.48 4.47 1.16
CA GLY A 260 3.45 3.73 0.45
C GLY A 260 2.33 4.58 -0.15
N CYS A 261 2.06 5.76 0.40
CA CYS A 261 1.07 6.68 -0.15
C CYS A 261 1.53 7.46 -1.38
N ILE A 262 2.80 7.35 -1.81
CA ILE A 262 3.34 8.13 -2.93
C ILE A 262 3.42 7.26 -4.20
N ASP A 263 2.46 7.44 -5.11
CA ASP A 263 2.40 6.73 -6.42
C ASP A 263 3.73 6.78 -7.20
N GLY A 264 4.41 7.92 -7.17
CA GLY A 264 5.70 8.09 -7.86
C GLY A 264 6.81 7.17 -7.36
N LEU A 265 6.75 6.69 -6.11
CA LEU A 265 7.72 5.72 -5.58
C LEU A 265 7.41 4.31 -6.09
N TRP A 266 6.13 3.93 -6.14
CA TRP A 266 5.70 2.66 -6.73
C TRP A 266 6.04 2.56 -8.22
N LYS A 267 5.90 3.67 -8.96
CA LYS A 267 6.34 3.75 -10.35
C LYS A 267 7.84 3.49 -10.49
N LYS A 268 8.67 4.10 -9.64
CA LYS A 268 10.13 3.87 -9.64
C LYS A 268 10.47 2.44 -9.26
N TYR A 269 9.80 1.89 -8.25
CA TYR A 269 9.93 0.49 -7.85
C TYR A 269 9.65 -0.44 -9.04
N SER A 270 8.50 -0.27 -9.69
CA SER A 270 8.11 -1.10 -10.83
C SER A 270 9.09 -0.96 -12.01
N GLN A 271 9.61 0.23 -12.29
CA GLN A 271 10.62 0.44 -13.33
C GLN A 271 11.94 -0.29 -13.04
N LEU A 272 12.31 -0.38 -11.76
CA LEU A 272 13.51 -1.11 -11.33
C LEU A 272 13.28 -2.62 -11.28
N PHE A 273 12.13 -3.07 -10.77
CA PHE A 273 11.88 -4.50 -10.49
C PHE A 273 11.27 -5.26 -11.66
N SER A 274 10.24 -4.72 -12.31
CA SER A 274 9.46 -5.46 -13.32
C SER A 274 10.31 -6.10 -14.42
N PRO A 275 11.34 -5.44 -14.99
CA PRO A 275 12.18 -6.06 -16.01
C PRO A 275 12.92 -7.33 -15.55
N HIS A 276 13.08 -7.51 -14.25
CA HIS A 276 13.75 -8.67 -13.67
C HIS A 276 12.78 -9.79 -13.29
N ILE A 277 11.54 -9.48 -12.96
CA ILE A 277 10.55 -10.47 -12.54
C ILE A 277 9.59 -10.88 -13.67
N THR A 278 10.04 -10.79 -14.93
CA THR A 278 9.36 -11.44 -16.07
C THR A 278 9.79 -12.89 -16.25
N HIS A 279 10.94 -13.27 -15.69
CA HIS A 279 11.55 -14.59 -15.83
C HIS A 279 11.55 -15.41 -14.54
N ILE A 280 11.77 -14.76 -13.38
CA ILE A 280 11.69 -15.43 -12.09
C ILE A 280 10.33 -15.21 -11.43
N PRO A 281 9.64 -16.28 -10.98
CA PRO A 281 8.45 -16.18 -10.16
C PRO A 281 8.72 -15.33 -8.89
N TYR A 282 7.84 -14.35 -8.65
CA TYR A 282 8.04 -13.37 -7.59
C TYR A 282 6.83 -13.25 -6.67
N ARG A 283 7.06 -13.04 -5.37
CA ARG A 283 5.99 -12.75 -4.39
C ARG A 283 6.34 -11.59 -3.47
N PRO A 284 5.65 -10.44 -3.58
CA PRO A 284 5.73 -9.37 -2.60
C PRO A 284 4.90 -9.68 -1.35
N LEU A 285 5.41 -9.25 -0.21
CA LEU A 285 4.68 -9.04 1.03
C LEU A 285 4.70 -7.55 1.36
N MET A 286 3.76 -7.10 2.16
CA MET A 286 3.68 -5.70 2.55
C MET A 286 4.50 -5.43 3.81
N GLY A 287 5.31 -4.37 3.79
CA GLY A 287 5.97 -3.82 4.97
C GLY A 287 5.25 -2.61 5.54
N ASN A 288 5.78 -2.04 6.63
CA ASN A 288 5.10 -0.94 7.29
C ASN A 288 5.19 0.35 6.47
N HIS A 289 6.31 0.62 5.82
CA HIS A 289 6.47 1.80 4.95
C HIS A 289 5.54 1.74 3.74
N ASP A 290 5.32 0.55 3.18
CA ASP A 290 4.37 0.32 2.08
C ASP A 290 2.91 0.65 2.47
N GLY A 291 2.59 0.54 3.76
CA GLY A 291 1.26 0.82 4.32
C GLY A 291 1.03 2.28 4.75
N PHE A 292 2.08 3.12 4.78
CA PHE A 292 1.98 4.49 5.33
C PHE A 292 0.89 5.31 4.63
N PHE A 293 0.08 6.00 5.44
CA PHE A 293 -0.99 6.90 5.00
C PHE A 293 -1.90 6.29 3.92
N ASN A 294 -2.45 5.10 4.20
CA ASN A 294 -3.32 4.34 3.29
C ASN A 294 -2.60 3.83 2.02
N GLY A 295 -1.28 3.61 2.12
CA GLY A 295 -0.43 3.09 1.05
C GLY A 295 -0.78 1.67 0.59
N GLU A 296 -1.45 0.88 1.43
CA GLU A 296 -1.98 -0.45 1.11
C GLU A 296 -2.77 -0.46 -0.21
N ASN A 297 -3.56 0.58 -0.50
CA ASN A 297 -4.31 0.66 -1.75
C ASN A 297 -3.39 0.73 -2.99
N LEU A 298 -2.26 1.43 -2.88
CA LEU A 298 -1.28 1.49 -3.94
C LEU A 298 -0.48 0.20 -4.02
N TYR A 299 -0.05 -0.37 -2.89
CA TYR A 299 0.56 -1.70 -2.82
C TYR A 299 -0.28 -2.73 -3.57
N LEU A 300 -1.55 -2.88 -3.19
CA LEU A 300 -2.45 -3.87 -3.80
C LEU A 300 -2.65 -3.62 -5.30
N ARG A 301 -2.77 -2.36 -5.74
CA ARG A 301 -2.92 -2.07 -7.18
C ARG A 301 -1.67 -2.34 -7.99
N TYR A 302 -0.49 -2.01 -7.45
CA TYR A 302 0.77 -2.21 -8.15
C TYR A 302 1.21 -3.66 -8.12
N LEU A 303 0.94 -4.39 -7.04
CA LEU A 303 1.61 -5.65 -6.73
C LEU A 303 0.66 -6.82 -6.46
N TYR A 304 -0.65 -6.62 -6.36
CA TYR A 304 -1.61 -7.73 -6.20
C TYR A 304 -3.01 -7.33 -6.71
N PRO A 305 -3.23 -7.32 -8.03
CA PRO A 305 -4.51 -6.93 -8.64
C PRO A 305 -5.70 -7.71 -8.04
N ASP A 306 -6.88 -7.08 -7.97
CA ASP A 306 -8.07 -7.61 -7.28
C ASP A 306 -8.71 -8.83 -7.93
N LYS A 307 -8.26 -9.20 -9.14
CA LYS A 307 -8.70 -10.40 -9.84
C LYS A 307 -7.85 -11.63 -9.58
N ILE A 308 -6.69 -11.48 -8.94
CA ILE A 308 -5.87 -12.62 -8.56
C ILE A 308 -6.51 -13.32 -7.35
N PRO A 309 -6.75 -14.64 -7.41
CA PRO A 309 -7.37 -15.36 -6.32
C PRO A 309 -6.48 -15.42 -5.06
N SER A 310 -7.11 -15.78 -3.95
CA SER A 310 -6.44 -16.04 -2.67
C SER A 310 -7.15 -17.17 -1.92
N ASN A 311 -6.38 -18.12 -1.36
CA ASN A 311 -6.93 -19.22 -0.57
C ASN A 311 -7.56 -18.79 0.76
N THR A 312 -7.28 -17.56 1.23
CA THR A 312 -7.89 -16.97 2.43
C THR A 312 -8.94 -15.91 2.11
N GLY A 313 -9.10 -15.55 0.82
CA GLY A 313 -9.81 -14.35 0.40
C GLY A 313 -9.08 -13.03 0.72
N SER A 314 -7.92 -13.09 1.39
CA SER A 314 -7.06 -11.93 1.69
C SER A 314 -5.88 -11.86 0.73
N ARG A 315 -5.54 -10.65 0.27
CA ARG A 315 -4.34 -10.41 -0.54
C ARG A 315 -3.08 -10.11 0.28
N LEU A 316 -3.21 -10.13 1.61
CA LEU A 316 -2.15 -9.73 2.54
C LEU A 316 -1.62 -10.89 3.38
N TYR A 317 -2.44 -11.92 3.60
CA TYR A 317 -2.03 -13.14 4.29
C TYR A 317 -2.63 -14.36 3.60
N TYR A 318 -1.82 -15.39 3.39
CA TYR A 318 -2.17 -16.57 2.60
C TYR A 318 -1.10 -17.65 2.79
N GLN A 319 -1.40 -18.86 2.33
CA GLN A 319 -0.45 -19.95 2.28
C GLN A 319 -0.01 -20.19 0.83
N ILE A 320 1.26 -20.53 0.64
CA ILE A 320 1.82 -21.05 -0.62
C ILE A 320 2.34 -22.45 -0.32
N GLU A 321 2.00 -23.41 -1.17
CA GLU A 321 2.40 -24.81 -1.01
C GLU A 321 3.28 -25.24 -2.19
N ILE A 322 4.43 -25.83 -1.88
CA ILE A 322 5.40 -26.33 -2.87
C ILE A 322 5.84 -27.72 -2.41
N GLY A 323 5.25 -28.77 -2.98
CA GLY A 323 5.42 -30.15 -2.50
C GLY A 323 5.10 -30.23 -1.00
N ASP A 324 6.05 -30.74 -0.22
CA ASP A 324 5.97 -30.89 1.24
C ASP A 324 6.41 -29.62 2.00
N ILE A 325 6.27 -28.44 1.39
CA ILE A 325 6.64 -27.14 1.99
C ILE A 325 5.41 -26.25 2.07
N HIS A 326 5.11 -25.80 3.29
CA HIS A 326 4.03 -24.85 3.58
C HIS A 326 4.61 -23.50 3.99
N ILE A 327 4.48 -22.52 3.11
CA ILE A 327 4.91 -21.14 3.35
C ILE A 327 3.70 -20.31 3.76
N PHE A 328 3.64 -19.91 5.03
CA PHE A 328 2.65 -18.99 5.56
C PHE A 328 3.14 -17.55 5.45
N VAL A 329 2.44 -16.76 4.64
CA VAL A 329 2.64 -15.32 4.56
C VAL A 329 1.67 -14.64 5.52
N LEU A 330 2.21 -13.87 6.48
CA LEU A 330 1.43 -13.14 7.47
C LEU A 330 1.54 -11.62 7.28
N ASP A 331 0.40 -10.94 7.43
CA ASP A 331 0.23 -9.50 7.45
C ASP A 331 0.50 -8.97 8.88
N LEU A 332 1.78 -8.77 9.19
CA LEU A 332 2.31 -8.41 10.52
C LEU A 332 3.36 -7.29 10.45
N GLU A 333 3.15 -6.26 9.63
CA GLU A 333 4.12 -5.20 9.42
C GLU A 333 4.37 -4.31 10.65
N TRP A 334 3.44 -4.28 11.61
CA TRP A 334 3.61 -3.59 12.90
C TRP A 334 3.66 -4.59 14.08
N GLY A 335 4.14 -5.80 13.83
CA GLY A 335 4.02 -6.92 14.75
C GLY A 335 2.55 -7.31 14.94
N ILE A 336 2.15 -7.60 16.18
CA ILE A 336 0.76 -8.06 16.46
C ILE A 336 -0.30 -6.97 16.28
N GLY A 337 0.07 -5.71 16.01
CA GLY A 337 -0.87 -4.59 15.81
C GLY A 337 -1.74 -4.77 14.56
N THR A 338 -1.23 -5.42 13.51
CA THR A 338 -1.96 -5.73 12.29
C THR A 338 -2.48 -7.17 12.24
N TYR A 339 -2.28 -7.95 13.32
CA TYR A 339 -2.75 -9.32 13.40
C TYR A 339 -4.27 -9.40 13.66
N SER A 340 -5.06 -9.39 12.59
CA SER A 340 -6.52 -9.49 12.69
C SER A 340 -6.95 -10.83 13.30
N HIS A 341 -8.13 -10.84 13.94
CA HIS A 341 -8.69 -12.06 14.52
C HIS A 341 -8.87 -13.17 13.46
N ALA A 342 -9.37 -12.81 12.27
CA ALA A 342 -9.56 -13.74 11.17
C ALA A 342 -8.24 -14.33 10.66
N GLN A 343 -7.19 -13.50 10.52
CA GLN A 343 -5.86 -13.98 10.15
C GLN A 343 -5.31 -14.94 11.22
N LYS A 344 -5.52 -14.62 12.50
CA LYS A 344 -5.06 -15.46 13.60
C LYS A 344 -5.75 -16.81 13.62
N GLU A 345 -7.07 -16.82 13.57
CA GLU A 345 -7.87 -18.05 13.55
C GLU A 345 -7.52 -18.93 12.36
N TRP A 346 -7.36 -18.33 11.17
CA TRP A 346 -6.89 -19.04 9.98
C TRP A 346 -5.50 -19.65 10.20
N PHE A 347 -4.50 -18.85 10.60
CA PHE A 347 -3.14 -19.35 10.75
C PHE A 347 -3.03 -20.46 11.80
N GLU A 348 -3.66 -20.30 12.97
CA GLU A 348 -3.65 -21.32 14.03
C GLU A 348 -4.35 -22.61 13.58
N THR A 349 -5.35 -22.52 12.70
CA THR A 349 -6.06 -23.69 12.15
C THR A 349 -5.20 -24.42 11.12
N GLU A 350 -4.66 -23.70 10.15
CA GLU A 350 -3.90 -24.31 9.04
C GLU A 350 -2.55 -24.86 9.51
N ILE A 351 -1.82 -24.12 10.37
CA ILE A 351 -0.51 -24.62 10.85
C ILE A 351 -0.65 -25.88 11.72
N ALA A 352 -1.79 -26.08 12.38
CA ALA A 352 -2.02 -27.23 13.25
C ALA A 352 -2.25 -28.54 12.49
N VAL A 353 -2.55 -28.46 11.19
CA VAL A 353 -2.79 -29.64 10.34
C VAL A 353 -1.63 -29.93 9.39
N VAL A 354 -0.59 -29.11 9.38
CA VAL A 354 0.64 -29.38 8.62
C VAL A 354 1.29 -30.68 9.14
N PRO A 355 1.62 -31.64 8.27
CA PRO A 355 2.31 -32.86 8.67
C PRO A 355 3.64 -32.59 9.39
N GLU A 356 4.00 -33.43 10.35
CA GLU A 356 5.23 -33.26 11.16
C GLU A 356 6.51 -33.40 10.33
N ASP A 357 6.47 -34.17 9.24
CA ASP A 357 7.60 -34.41 8.34
C ASP A 357 7.74 -33.32 7.25
N ASP A 358 6.77 -32.41 7.14
CA ASP A 358 6.74 -31.35 6.14
C ASP A 358 7.44 -30.08 6.65
N TRP A 359 7.94 -29.25 5.73
CA TRP A 359 8.59 -28.00 6.08
C TRP A 359 7.59 -26.87 6.26
N THR A 360 7.60 -26.25 7.44
CA THR A 360 6.83 -25.04 7.70
C THR A 360 7.74 -23.81 7.67
N ILE A 361 7.41 -22.84 6.82
CA ILE A 361 8.10 -21.54 6.73
C ILE A 361 7.07 -20.44 7.01
N VAL A 362 7.41 -19.50 7.89
CA VAL A 362 6.58 -18.32 8.15
C VAL A 362 7.33 -17.07 7.70
N ILE A 363 6.74 -16.32 6.77
CA ILE A 363 7.30 -15.07 6.25
C ILE A 363 6.39 -13.91 6.65
N ASN A 364 6.97 -12.90 7.27
CA ASN A 364 6.31 -11.64 7.57
C ASN A 364 7.37 -10.54 7.65
N HIS A 365 6.94 -9.28 7.66
CA HIS A 365 7.85 -8.15 7.65
C HIS A 365 8.48 -7.85 9.02
N ALA A 366 7.69 -7.84 10.11
CA ALA A 366 8.21 -7.44 11.42
C ALA A 366 9.16 -8.48 12.03
N MET A 367 10.25 -8.00 12.60
CA MET A 367 11.26 -8.84 13.24
C MET A 367 10.80 -9.26 14.65
N TYR A 368 10.99 -10.55 15.00
CA TYR A 368 10.65 -11.07 16.34
C TYR A 368 11.82 -11.07 17.33
N TYR A 369 13.03 -11.33 16.84
CA TYR A 369 14.19 -11.64 17.69
C TYR A 369 15.40 -10.72 17.47
N THR A 370 15.22 -9.61 16.75
CA THR A 370 16.26 -8.61 16.50
C THR A 370 15.66 -7.20 16.56
N SER A 371 16.51 -6.19 16.78
CA SER A 371 16.10 -4.79 16.96
C SER A 371 16.13 -3.94 15.70
N GLY A 372 16.54 -4.51 14.56
CA GLY A 372 16.96 -3.74 13.38
C GLY A 372 18.30 -3.04 13.59
#